data_AF-A0A6B2K1Q1-F1
#
_entry.id   AF-A0A6B2K1Q1-F1
#
_cell.length_a   1.000
_cell.length_b   1.000
_cell.length_c   1.000
_cell.angle_alpha   90.00
_cell.angle_beta   90.00
_cell.angle_gamma   90.00
#
_symmetry.space_group_name_H-M   'P 1'
#
loop_
_entity.id
_entity.type
_entity.pdbx_description
1 polymer ?
#
loop_
_entity_poly.entity_id
_entity_poly.type
_entity_poly.pdbx_seq_one_letter_code
_entity_poly.pdbx_strand_id
1 'polypeptide(L)'
;MAKPTILVVEDEWLVAIDIVEELEAAGYEVIGPAHCVADALSLLEPRSPVAAVLDVNLRGETSYPIADALEHRGVPFTFLSSYTRSQLDEGYQNRPLLSKPMTPARLISRLGEMLGD
;
A
#
# COMPACT_ATOMS: atom_id res chain seq x y z
N MET A 1 16.29 -10.48 14.55
CA MET A 1 14.82 -10.36 14.43
C MET A 1 14.48 -10.24 12.94
N ALA A 2 13.35 -10.76 12.49
CA ALA A 2 12.91 -10.58 11.11
C ALA A 2 12.49 -9.11 10.89
N LYS A 3 12.74 -8.56 9.70
CA LYS A 3 12.32 -7.18 9.36
C LYS A 3 10.78 -7.12 9.23
N PRO A 4 10.13 -6.03 9.68
CA PRO A 4 8.71 -5.82 9.41
C PRO A 4 8.47 -5.73 7.90
N THR A 5 7.45 -6.42 7.41
CA THR A 5 7.17 -6.51 5.97
C THR A 5 6.03 -5.59 5.55
N ILE A 6 6.17 -4.92 4.42
CA ILE A 6 5.15 -4.03 3.85
C ILE A 6 4.75 -4.55 2.46
N LEU A 7 3.45 -4.74 2.22
CA LEU A 7 2.95 -5.04 0.88
C LEU A 7 2.88 -3.75 0.06
N VAL A 8 3.45 -3.76 -1.15
CA VAL A 8 3.35 -2.65 -2.11
C VAL A 8 2.56 -3.11 -3.33
N VAL A 9 1.54 -2.33 -3.71
CA VAL A 9 0.74 -2.57 -4.91
C VAL A 9 0.68 -1.30 -5.75
N GLU A 10 1.25 -1.37 -6.94
CA GLU A 10 1.47 -0.24 -7.84
C GLU A 10 1.68 -0.77 -9.27
N ASP A 11 0.94 -0.26 -10.25
CA ASP A 11 1.07 -0.68 -11.66
C ASP A 11 2.16 0.09 -12.41
N GLU A 12 2.51 1.29 -11.94
CA GLU A 12 3.55 2.11 -12.54
C GLU A 12 4.93 1.70 -12.02
N TRP A 13 5.67 0.93 -12.82
CA TRP A 13 7.01 0.39 -12.47
C TRP A 13 7.97 1.41 -11.81
N LEU A 14 8.05 2.63 -12.35
CA LEU A 14 8.94 3.66 -11.79
C LEU A 14 8.49 4.10 -10.39
N VAL A 15 7.19 4.31 -10.21
CA VAL A 15 6.62 4.69 -8.92
C VAL A 15 6.78 3.54 -7.92
N ALA A 16 6.62 2.30 -8.37
CA ALA A 16 6.80 1.12 -7.54
C ALA A 16 8.23 1.02 -7.00
N ILE A 17 9.24 1.18 -7.86
CA ILE A 17 10.65 1.19 -7.44
C ILE A 17 10.90 2.28 -6.40
N ASP A 18 10.46 3.50 -6.68
CA ASP A 18 10.66 4.64 -5.77
C ASP A 18 10.07 4.33 -4.38
N ILE A 19 8.87 3.73 -4.31
CA ILE A 19 8.27 3.32 -3.03
C ILE A 19 9.10 2.23 -2.35
N VAL A 20 9.55 1.23 -3.10
CA VAL A 20 10.32 0.10 -2.55
C VAL A 20 11.66 0.56 -1.97
N GLU A 21 12.43 1.34 -2.71
CA GLU A 21 13.74 1.83 -2.28
C GLU A 21 13.64 2.61 -0.96
N GLU A 22 12.58 3.42 -0.82
CA GLU A 22 12.36 4.23 0.37
C GLU A 22 11.91 3.41 1.58
N LEU A 23 11.06 2.40 1.38
CA LEU A 23 10.68 1.46 2.45
C LEU A 23 11.89 0.63 2.92
N GLU A 24 12.70 0.15 1.99
CA GLU A 24 13.91 -0.62 2.31
C GLU A 24 14.96 0.24 3.03
N ALA A 25 15.15 1.49 2.60
CA ALA A 25 16.04 2.45 3.26
C ALA A 25 15.57 2.77 4.69
N ALA A 26 14.26 2.76 4.94
CA ALA A 26 13.66 2.91 6.28
C ALA A 26 13.71 1.62 7.13
N GLY A 27 14.23 0.51 6.60
CA GLY A 27 14.46 -0.73 7.35
C GLY A 27 13.35 -1.79 7.23
N TYR A 28 12.33 -1.54 6.40
CA TYR A 28 11.30 -2.51 6.08
C TYR A 28 11.80 -3.54 5.05
N GLU A 29 11.09 -4.67 4.95
CA GLU A 29 11.19 -5.61 3.83
C GLU A 29 9.93 -5.50 2.97
N VAL A 30 10.05 -5.46 1.65
CA VAL A 30 8.88 -5.33 0.78
C VAL A 30 8.38 -6.69 0.30
N ILE A 31 7.07 -6.89 0.36
CA ILE A 31 6.34 -7.94 -0.33
C ILE A 31 5.74 -7.33 -1.60
N GLY A 32 6.14 -7.80 -2.78
CA GLY A 32 5.78 -7.20 -4.07
C GLY A 32 6.98 -6.51 -4.74
N PRO A 33 6.78 -5.48 -5.57
CA PRO A 33 5.50 -4.80 -5.85
C PRO A 33 4.58 -5.63 -6.74
N ALA A 34 3.30 -5.70 -6.38
CA ALA A 34 2.26 -6.28 -7.24
C ALA A 34 1.67 -5.20 -8.17
N HIS A 35 1.35 -5.57 -9.40
CA HIS A 35 0.84 -4.64 -10.42
C HIS A 35 -0.64 -4.84 -10.75
N CYS A 36 -1.28 -5.84 -10.13
CA CYS A 36 -2.69 -6.16 -10.31
C CYS A 36 -3.27 -6.76 -9.02
N VAL A 37 -4.59 -6.86 -8.93
CA VAL A 37 -5.29 -7.40 -7.76
C VAL A 37 -4.95 -8.87 -7.54
N ALA A 38 -4.91 -9.67 -8.61
CA ALA A 38 -4.66 -11.10 -8.51
C ALA A 38 -3.29 -11.42 -7.88
N ASP A 39 -2.24 -10.71 -8.30
CA ASP A 39 -0.89 -10.88 -7.76
C ASP A 39 -0.82 -10.45 -6.30
N ALA A 40 -1.40 -9.30 -5.97
CA ALA A 40 -1.40 -8.78 -4.61
C ALA A 40 -2.11 -9.74 -3.63
N LEU A 41 -3.26 -10.28 -4.02
CA LEU A 41 -3.99 -11.26 -3.21
C LEU A 41 -3.20 -12.56 -3.04
N SER A 42 -2.52 -13.03 -4.09
CA SER A 42 -1.66 -14.21 -4.03
C SER A 42 -0.47 -14.01 -3.06
N LEU A 43 0.08 -12.80 -2.98
CA LEU A 43 1.14 -12.44 -2.06
C LEU A 43 0.69 -12.34 -0.59
N LEU A 44 -0.61 -12.17 -0.33
CA LEU A 44 -1.18 -12.16 1.02
C LEU A 44 -1.38 -13.57 1.62
N GLU A 45 -1.40 -14.62 0.80
CA GLU A 45 -1.60 -15.99 1.27
C GLU A 45 -0.43 -16.60 2.08
N PRO A 46 0.87 -16.40 1.72
CA PRO A 46 1.98 -16.99 2.46
C PRO A 46 2.44 -16.20 3.69
N ARG A 47 2.18 -14.88 3.77
CA ARG A 47 2.64 -13.99 4.86
C ARG A 47 1.66 -12.84 5.04
N SER A 48 1.38 -12.47 6.30
CA SER A 48 0.65 -11.23 6.59
C SER A 48 1.66 -10.10 6.78
N PRO A 49 1.68 -9.08 5.91
CA PRO A 49 2.53 -7.91 6.12
C PRO A 49 2.04 -7.14 7.36
N VAL A 50 2.92 -6.32 7.95
CA VAL A 50 2.53 -5.45 9.07
C VAL A 50 1.69 -4.27 8.61
N ALA A 51 1.86 -3.84 7.35
CA ALA A 51 1.01 -2.84 6.70
C ALA A 51 1.08 -2.96 5.17
N ALA A 52 0.23 -2.22 4.46
CA ALA A 52 0.24 -2.17 3.00
C ALA A 52 0.11 -0.74 2.42
N VAL A 53 0.68 -0.55 1.24
CA VAL A 53 0.58 0.66 0.42
C VAL A 53 -0.03 0.28 -0.92
N LEU A 54 -1.16 0.90 -1.27
CA LEU A 54 -1.95 0.54 -2.45
C LEU A 54 -2.14 1.76 -3.36
N ASP A 55 -1.78 1.70 -4.63
CA ASP A 55 -2.41 2.60 -5.61
C ASP A 55 -3.87 2.18 -5.82
N VAL A 56 -4.75 3.17 -5.97
CA VAL A 56 -6.18 2.98 -6.17
C VAL A 56 -6.46 2.39 -7.54
N ASN A 57 -5.78 2.89 -8.59
CA ASN A 57 -6.03 2.49 -9.97
C ASN A 57 -4.88 1.64 -10.49
N LEU A 58 -5.14 0.37 -10.77
CA LEU A 58 -4.15 -0.61 -11.26
C LEU A 58 -4.44 -0.95 -12.73
N ARG A 59 -4.37 0.06 -13.62
CA ARG A 59 -4.62 -0.08 -15.08
C ARG A 59 -5.84 -0.91 -15.47
N GLY A 60 -7.03 -0.41 -15.15
CA GLY A 60 -8.30 -1.02 -15.59
C GLY A 60 -9.03 -1.81 -14.51
N GLU A 61 -8.44 -1.91 -13.33
CA GLU A 61 -9.12 -2.35 -12.11
C GLU A 61 -8.74 -1.45 -10.92
N THR A 62 -9.53 -1.53 -9.86
CA THR A 62 -9.28 -0.81 -8.61
C THR A 62 -8.69 -1.74 -7.56
N SER A 63 -7.80 -1.25 -6.71
CA SER A 63 -7.22 -2.02 -5.59
C SER A 63 -8.19 -2.27 -4.42
N TYR A 64 -9.44 -1.84 -4.52
CA TYR A 64 -10.48 -2.03 -3.51
C TYR A 64 -10.63 -3.48 -3.00
N PRO A 65 -10.60 -4.53 -3.84
CA PRO A 65 -10.65 -5.90 -3.34
C PRO A 65 -9.46 -6.27 -2.44
N ILE A 66 -8.29 -5.65 -2.68
CA ILE A 66 -7.09 -5.81 -1.85
C ILE A 66 -7.30 -5.10 -0.51
N ALA A 67 -7.83 -3.88 -0.54
CA ALA A 67 -8.17 -3.12 0.66
C ALA A 67 -9.16 -3.88 1.56
N ASP A 68 -10.19 -4.49 0.96
CA ASP A 68 -11.16 -5.33 1.68
C ASP A 68 -10.48 -6.57 2.28
N ALA A 69 -9.61 -7.24 1.52
CA ALA A 69 -8.88 -8.41 2.01
C ALA A 69 -7.95 -8.08 3.18
N LEU A 70 -7.29 -6.91 3.15
CA LEU A 70 -6.45 -6.41 4.23
C LEU A 70 -7.27 -6.08 5.48
N GLU A 71 -8.44 -5.45 5.32
CA GLU A 71 -9.34 -5.17 6.43
C GLU A 71 -9.86 -6.44 7.10
N HIS A 72 -10.29 -7.44 6.34
CA HIS A 72 -10.70 -8.74 6.89
C HIS A 72 -9.58 -9.43 7.67
N ARG A 73 -8.32 -9.13 7.36
CA ARG A 73 -7.13 -9.65 8.05
C ARG A 73 -6.66 -8.76 9.21
N GLY A 74 -7.27 -7.59 9.41
CA GLY A 74 -6.83 -6.61 10.39
C GLY A 74 -5.47 -5.97 10.08
N VAL A 75 -5.04 -6.01 8.81
CA VAL A 75 -3.78 -5.39 8.37
C VAL A 75 -4.05 -3.92 8.02
N PRO A 76 -3.37 -2.97 8.68
CA PRO A 76 -3.54 -1.55 8.36
C PRO A 76 -2.96 -1.23 6.98
N PHE A 77 -3.62 -0.35 6.23
CA PHE A 77 -3.16 0.06 4.90
C PHE A 77 -3.43 1.53 4.63
N THR A 78 -2.70 2.07 3.66
CA THR A 78 -2.95 3.39 3.10
C THR A 78 -3.04 3.32 1.59
N PHE A 79 -3.95 4.10 1.02
CA PHE A 79 -3.90 4.39 -0.40
C PHE A 79 -2.79 5.40 -0.67
N LEU A 80 -2.13 5.26 -1.81
CA LEU A 80 -1.17 6.19 -2.37
C LEU A 80 -1.51 6.39 -3.84
N SER A 81 -2.17 7.50 -4.16
CA SER A 81 -2.70 7.69 -5.51
C SER A 81 -2.64 9.15 -5.96
N SER A 82 -2.76 9.39 -7.26
CA SER A 82 -3.04 10.72 -7.82
C SER A 82 -4.51 11.14 -7.62
N TYR A 83 -5.37 10.20 -7.20
CA TYR A 83 -6.77 10.45 -6.92
C TYR A 83 -6.94 11.30 -5.66
N THR A 84 -7.91 12.22 -5.72
CA THR A 84 -8.40 12.94 -4.55
C THR A 84 -9.43 12.11 -3.79
N ARG A 85 -9.67 12.45 -2.53
CA ARG A 85 -10.70 11.80 -1.67
C ARG A 85 -12.04 11.66 -2.38
N SER A 86 -12.50 12.71 -3.04
CA SER A 86 -13.80 12.77 -3.73
C SER A 86 -13.88 11.91 -5.00
N GLN A 87 -12.74 11.46 -5.52
CA GLN A 87 -12.68 10.55 -6.67
C GLN A 87 -12.72 9.08 -6.27
N LEU A 88 -12.67 8.77 -4.97
CA LEU A 88 -12.86 7.42 -4.46
C LEU A 88 -14.35 7.12 -4.31
N ASP A 89 -14.69 5.84 -4.44
CA ASP A 89 -16.02 5.32 -4.19
C ASP A 89 -16.40 5.56 -2.72
N GLU A 90 -17.68 5.82 -2.44
CA GLU A 90 -18.18 6.26 -1.13
C GLU A 90 -17.68 5.38 0.04
N GLY A 91 -17.61 4.05 -0.16
CA GLY A 91 -17.13 3.10 0.84
C GLY A 91 -15.65 3.23 1.21
N TYR A 92 -14.83 3.82 0.33
CA TYR A 92 -13.39 3.98 0.53
C TYR A 92 -13.01 5.41 0.91
N GLN A 93 -13.96 6.35 0.90
CA GLN A 93 -13.74 7.77 1.28
C GLN A 93 -13.43 8.00 2.76
N ASN A 94 -13.40 6.98 3.61
CA ASN A 94 -12.97 7.09 5.00
C ASN A 94 -11.59 6.44 5.25
N ARG A 95 -10.96 5.83 4.24
CA ARG A 95 -9.67 5.15 4.37
C ARG A 95 -8.48 6.11 4.33
N PRO A 96 -7.32 5.80 4.92
CA PRO A 96 -6.13 6.63 4.74
C PRO A 96 -5.77 6.78 3.26
N LEU A 97 -5.49 8.01 2.84
CA LEU A 97 -5.11 8.36 1.46
C LEU A 97 -3.96 9.35 1.50
N LEU A 98 -2.88 8.99 0.81
CA LEU A 98 -1.75 9.87 0.49
C LEU A 98 -1.81 10.22 -1.00
N SER A 99 -1.56 11.48 -1.31
CA SER A 99 -1.53 11.98 -2.69
C SER A 99 -0.11 11.87 -3.27
N LYS A 100 0.02 11.36 -4.49
CA LYS A 100 1.23 11.52 -5.31
C LYS A 100 1.32 12.98 -5.83
N PRO A 101 2.52 13.58 -5.96
CA PRO A 101 3.82 13.07 -5.51
C PRO A 101 3.93 13.13 -3.98
N MET A 102 4.53 12.11 -3.39
CA MET A 102 4.78 12.06 -1.96
C MET A 102 6.28 12.16 -1.70
N THR A 103 6.65 12.66 -0.52
CA THR A 103 8.03 12.50 -0.04
C THR A 103 8.15 11.19 0.74
N PRO A 104 9.32 10.55 0.69
CA PRO A 104 9.57 9.32 1.45
C PRO A 104 9.26 9.46 2.94
N ALA A 105 9.71 10.57 3.54
CA ALA A 105 9.47 10.87 4.95
C ALA A 105 7.98 10.87 5.32
N ARG A 106 7.09 11.30 4.42
CA ARG A 106 5.63 11.27 4.68
C ARG A 106 5.07 9.86 4.63
N LEU A 107 5.54 9.02 3.70
CA LEU A 107 5.13 7.61 3.65
C LEU A 107 5.53 6.90 4.94
N ILE A 108 6.80 7.04 5.35
CA ILE A 108 7.34 6.39 6.55
C ILE A 108 6.64 6.91 7.81
N SER A 109 6.45 8.23 7.95
CA SER A 109 5.73 8.79 9.10
C SER A 109 4.31 8.24 9.18
N ARG A 110 3.62 8.13 8.04
CA ARG A 110 2.26 7.60 8.00
C ARG A 110 2.21 6.12 8.39
N LEU A 111 3.18 5.33 7.93
CA LEU A 111 3.30 3.93 8.33
C LEU A 111 3.59 3.80 9.83
N GLY A 112 4.47 4.62 10.40
CA GLY A 112 4.73 4.65 11.84
C GLY A 112 3.47 4.96 12.67
N GLU A 113 2.70 5.99 12.28
CA GLU A 113 1.41 6.32 12.91
C GLU A 113 0.40 5.16 12.87
N MET A 114 0.42 4.36 11.80
CA MET A 114 -0.50 3.23 11.62
C MET A 114 -0.07 2.00 12.42
N LEU A 115 1.24 1.81 12.61
CA LEU A 115 1.82 0.69 13.35
C LEU A 115 1.87 0.96 14.87
N GLY A 116 1.70 2.21 15.29
CA GLY A 116 1.66 2.61 16.71
C GLY A 116 3.04 2.83 17.33
N ASP A 117 4.04 3.18 16.52
CA ASP A 117 5.38 3.61 16.96
C ASP A 117 5.41 5.08 17.44
#